data_AF-A0A1I3GES9-F1
#
_entry.id   AF-A0A1I3GES9-F1
#
_cell.length_a   1.000
_cell.length_b   1.000
_cell.length_c   1.000
_cell.angle_alpha   90.00
_cell.angle_beta   90.00
_cell.angle_gamma   90.00
#
_symmetry.space_group_name_H-M   'P 1'
#
loop_
_entity.id
_entity.type
_entity.pdbx_description
1 polymer ?
#
loop_
_entity_poly.entity_id
_entity_poly.type
_entity_poly.pdbx_seq_one_letter_code
_entity_poly.pdbx_strand_id
1 'polypeptide(L)'
;MAKRAIFEDVTTAARPATTGGVIDAGRRGSRLAVRAWLAVLLALVVLIIPVGGMTRLTDSGLSITEWNLVTGTVPPLSAEAWEVELEKYRAIPEYQLQNRGMSMAEFKFIYWWEWGHRQLGRIIGLVWGLGFLWLLATKRIPPGWTPRLVGVGAAIGVQGAIGWWMVSSGLTGTMLDVASYRLATHLGGAFAILAFISWCLLSLSRPEAELLQARRLSEPRLMTAGNWLIGLTFVQILWGALVAGIDAGRNYIDWPLMAGGLTPPGMWELEPIWRNLFENDGTVQFFHRLSGYILFAVIVGVWWVARRSANRKTKVAFSGVMHMAILQMILGIVTVMNSSPWYLAILHQFGAVILIILTVRARHRATYPLKQSVRT
;
A
#
# COMPACT_ATOMS: atom_id res chain seq x y z
N MET A 1 47.15 13.06 75.13
CA MET A 1 46.25 13.47 74.02
C MET A 1 46.77 12.88 72.73
N ALA A 2 46.09 11.86 72.20
CA ALA A 2 46.45 11.24 70.92
C ALA A 2 46.05 12.18 69.77
N LYS A 3 47.00 12.51 68.88
CA LYS A 3 46.71 13.20 67.61
C LYS A 3 45.88 12.25 66.74
N ARG A 4 44.56 12.48 66.65
CA ARG A 4 43.73 11.87 65.61
C ARG A 4 44.14 12.49 64.28
N ALA A 5 44.65 11.67 63.36
CA ALA A 5 44.78 12.06 61.96
C ALA A 5 43.37 12.24 61.37
N ILE A 6 43.04 13.47 60.97
CA ILE A 6 41.72 13.85 60.43
C ILE A 6 41.61 13.57 58.93
N PHE A 7 42.70 13.16 58.28
CA PHE A 7 42.73 12.88 56.85
C PHE A 7 43.27 11.48 56.62
N GLU A 8 42.35 10.58 56.30
CA GLU A 8 42.65 9.29 55.68
C GLU A 8 42.86 9.57 54.19
N ASP A 9 44.04 9.25 53.66
CA ASP A 9 44.31 9.34 52.22
C ASP A 9 43.38 8.35 51.52
N VAL A 10 42.31 8.87 50.92
CA VAL A 10 41.43 8.07 50.07
C VAL A 10 42.25 7.65 48.87
N THR A 11 42.80 6.43 48.91
CA THR A 11 43.36 5.78 47.73
C THR A 11 42.34 5.91 46.62
N THR A 12 42.69 6.60 45.54
CA THR A 12 41.89 6.70 44.33
C THR A 12 41.88 5.33 43.67
N ALA A 13 41.09 4.40 44.22
CA ALA A 13 40.77 3.17 43.55
C ALA A 13 40.16 3.54 42.20
N ALA A 14 40.91 3.28 41.13
CA ALA A 14 40.43 3.48 39.77
C ALA A 14 39.10 2.74 39.65
N ARG A 15 38.00 3.49 39.48
CA ARG A 15 36.69 2.88 39.23
C ARG A 15 36.87 1.92 38.06
N PRO A 16 36.53 0.62 38.20
CA PRO A 16 36.63 -0.30 37.09
C PRO A 16 35.85 0.29 35.92
N ALA A 17 36.51 0.37 34.76
CA ALA A 17 35.90 0.92 33.57
C ALA A 17 34.59 0.17 33.31
N THR A 18 33.46 0.87 33.39
CA THR A 18 32.17 0.27 33.09
C THR A 18 32.16 -0.04 31.60
N THR A 19 32.24 -1.33 31.26
CA THR A 19 31.98 -1.78 29.89
C THR A 19 30.52 -1.44 29.56
N GLY A 20 30.30 -0.33 28.86
CA GLY A 20 29.00 0.02 28.33
C GLY A 20 28.51 -1.09 27.40
N GLY A 21 27.22 -1.42 27.46
CA GLY A 21 26.61 -2.39 26.54
C GLY A 21 26.59 -3.85 27.01
N VAL A 22 26.95 -4.17 28.26
CA VAL A 22 26.83 -5.54 28.81
C VAL A 22 25.38 -6.04 28.79
N ILE A 23 24.40 -5.16 29.02
CA ILE A 23 22.96 -5.48 28.90
C ILE A 23 22.55 -5.75 27.43
N ASP A 24 23.24 -5.10 26.49
CA ASP A 24 22.97 -5.15 25.05
C ASP A 24 23.65 -6.33 24.34
N ALA A 25 24.57 -7.02 25.03
CA ALA A 25 25.38 -8.11 24.47
C ALA A 25 24.61 -9.41 24.27
N GLY A 26 23.54 -9.65 25.03
CA GLY A 26 22.89 -10.98 25.11
C GLY A 26 21.74 -11.26 24.14
N ARG A 27 21.16 -10.26 23.45
CA ARG A 27 19.89 -10.45 22.69
C ARG A 27 19.74 -9.57 21.44
N ARG A 28 20.80 -9.43 20.63
CA ARG A 28 20.68 -8.74 19.34
C ARG A 28 20.14 -9.68 18.27
N GLY A 29 18.81 -9.79 18.19
CA GLY A 29 18.16 -10.29 16.98
C GLY A 29 18.68 -9.54 15.74
N SER A 30 18.75 -10.19 14.59
CA SER A 30 19.29 -9.60 13.36
C SER A 30 18.30 -8.63 12.73
N ARG A 31 18.38 -7.34 13.10
CA ARG A 31 17.60 -6.25 12.48
C ARG A 31 17.77 -6.22 10.96
N LEU A 32 18.99 -6.50 10.47
CA LEU A 32 19.28 -6.55 9.04
C LEU A 32 18.51 -7.68 8.36
N ALA A 33 18.51 -8.89 8.93
CA ALA A 33 17.77 -10.02 8.36
C ALA A 33 16.26 -9.75 8.32
N VAL A 34 15.67 -9.25 9.41
CA VAL A 34 14.24 -8.89 9.45
C VAL A 34 13.93 -7.79 8.43
N ARG A 35 14.80 -6.78 8.32
CA ARG A 35 14.61 -5.67 7.38
C ARG A 35 14.75 -6.12 5.93
N ALA A 36 15.69 -7.02 5.61
CA ALA A 36 15.84 -7.58 4.27
C ALA A 36 14.61 -8.39 3.88
N TRP A 37 14.12 -9.26 4.78
CA TRP A 37 12.90 -10.03 4.56
C TRP A 37 11.66 -9.14 4.36
N LEU A 38 11.47 -8.11 5.20
CA LEU A 38 10.39 -7.14 4.99
C LEU A 38 10.55 -6.32 3.70
N ALA A 39 11.77 -6.10 3.22
CA ALA A 39 12.01 -5.40 1.97
C ALA A 39 11.61 -6.25 0.77
N VAL A 40 11.86 -7.56 0.83
CA VAL A 40 11.34 -8.52 -0.16
C VAL A 40 9.80 -8.50 -0.14
N LEU A 41 9.17 -8.58 1.04
CA LEU A 41 7.71 -8.49 1.15
C LEU A 41 7.17 -7.16 0.60
N LEU A 42 7.82 -6.03 0.91
CA LEU A 42 7.43 -4.73 0.36
C LEU A 42 7.50 -4.74 -1.18
N ALA A 43 8.59 -5.26 -1.76
CA ALA A 43 8.75 -5.33 -3.20
C ALA A 43 7.67 -6.18 -3.86
N LEU A 44 7.32 -7.31 -3.27
CA LEU A 44 6.22 -8.16 -3.74
C LEU A 44 4.86 -7.46 -3.65
N VAL A 45 4.59 -6.72 -2.57
CA VAL A 45 3.36 -5.91 -2.43
C VAL A 45 3.33 -4.75 -3.44
N VAL A 46 4.47 -4.11 -3.71
CA VAL A 46 4.59 -3.09 -4.77
C VAL A 46 4.31 -3.70 -6.15
N LEU A 47 4.70 -4.95 -6.38
CA LEU A 47 4.46 -5.67 -7.64
C LEU A 47 3.01 -6.15 -7.79
N ILE A 48 2.39 -6.68 -6.73
CA ILE A 48 1.05 -7.25 -6.83
C ILE A 48 -0.02 -6.19 -7.09
N ILE A 49 0.16 -4.96 -6.62
CA ILE A 49 -0.78 -3.86 -6.85
C ILE A 49 -1.01 -3.58 -8.34
N PRO A 50 0.01 -3.34 -9.18
CA PRO A 50 -0.19 -3.19 -10.62
C PRO A 50 -0.58 -4.49 -11.33
N VAL A 51 -0.13 -5.67 -10.87
CA VAL A 51 -0.59 -6.94 -11.46
C VAL A 51 -2.10 -7.15 -11.24
N GLY A 52 -2.61 -6.84 -10.04
CA GLY A 52 -4.04 -6.83 -9.74
C GLY A 52 -4.79 -5.73 -10.49
N GLY A 53 -4.17 -4.55 -10.65
CA GLY A 53 -4.69 -3.47 -11.49
C GLY A 53 -4.89 -3.90 -12.94
N MET A 54 -3.89 -4.58 -13.52
CA MET A 54 -4.01 -5.16 -14.87
C MET A 54 -5.13 -6.19 -14.92
N THR A 55 -5.20 -7.10 -13.94
CA THR A 55 -6.27 -8.13 -13.88
C THR A 55 -7.67 -7.49 -13.91
N ARG A 56 -7.87 -6.33 -13.28
CA ARG A 56 -9.14 -5.58 -13.39
C ARG A 56 -9.28 -4.90 -14.75
N LEU A 57 -8.27 -4.18 -15.22
CA LEU A 57 -8.32 -3.37 -16.44
C LEU A 57 -8.41 -4.21 -17.73
N THR A 58 -8.08 -5.50 -17.66
CA THR A 58 -8.25 -6.49 -18.74
C THR A 58 -9.45 -7.40 -18.51
N ASP A 59 -10.38 -7.04 -17.62
CA ASP A 59 -11.60 -7.79 -17.29
C ASP A 59 -11.33 -9.28 -17.03
N SER A 60 -10.25 -9.54 -16.31
CA SER A 60 -9.76 -10.89 -16.06
C SER A 60 -10.14 -11.40 -14.68
N GLY A 61 -10.76 -10.58 -13.83
CA GLY A 61 -10.99 -10.87 -12.42
C GLY A 61 -11.97 -12.01 -12.11
N LEU A 62 -12.63 -12.57 -13.12
CA LEU A 62 -13.64 -13.64 -13.00
C LEU A 62 -13.34 -14.87 -13.86
N SER A 63 -12.19 -14.91 -14.54
CA SER A 63 -11.76 -16.01 -15.40
C SER A 63 -11.52 -17.35 -14.65
N ILE A 64 -11.24 -17.29 -13.35
CA ILE A 64 -11.04 -18.45 -12.45
C ILE A 64 -12.13 -18.44 -11.38
N THR A 65 -13.17 -19.23 -11.59
CA THR A 65 -14.37 -19.21 -10.76
C THR A 65 -14.20 -19.94 -9.42
N GLU A 66 -13.18 -20.78 -9.29
CA GLU A 66 -12.93 -21.59 -8.09
C GLU A 66 -11.83 -21.01 -7.20
N TRP A 67 -11.97 -21.18 -5.89
CA TRP A 67 -10.96 -20.81 -4.91
C TRP A 67 -10.17 -22.03 -4.42
N ASN A 68 -9.28 -22.51 -5.28
CA ASN A 68 -8.42 -23.66 -4.97
C ASN A 68 -7.08 -23.19 -4.37
N LEU A 69 -6.94 -23.27 -3.04
CA LEU A 69 -5.75 -22.78 -2.33
C LEU A 69 -4.46 -23.51 -2.74
N VAL A 70 -4.53 -24.83 -2.91
CA VAL A 70 -3.37 -25.70 -3.18
C VAL A 70 -3.32 -26.15 -4.64
N THR A 71 -4.39 -26.78 -5.14
CA THR A 71 -4.43 -27.32 -6.51
C THR A 71 -4.42 -26.24 -7.58
N GLY A 72 -4.92 -25.03 -7.28
CA GLY A 72 -4.87 -23.88 -8.19
C GLY A 72 -3.47 -23.25 -8.36
N THR A 73 -2.42 -23.87 -7.82
CA THR A 73 -1.02 -23.44 -8.04
C THR A 73 -0.45 -23.89 -9.37
N VAL A 74 -1.01 -24.96 -9.96
CA VAL A 74 -0.60 -25.46 -11.26
C VAL A 74 -1.66 -25.01 -12.28
N PRO A 75 -1.27 -24.30 -13.36
CA PRO A 75 -2.22 -23.91 -14.40
C PRO A 75 -2.62 -25.15 -15.23
N PRO A 76 -3.67 -25.10 -16.05
CA PRO A 76 -4.04 -26.21 -16.91
C PRO A 76 -2.90 -26.59 -17.87
N LEU A 77 -2.51 -27.87 -17.90
CA LEU A 77 -1.36 -28.36 -18.66
C LEU A 77 -1.74 -29.18 -19.91
N SER A 78 -3.01 -29.54 -20.07
CA SER A 78 -3.52 -30.28 -21.23
C SER A 78 -4.68 -29.55 -21.90
N ALA A 79 -5.00 -29.91 -23.14
CA ALA A 79 -6.12 -29.31 -23.88
C ALA A 79 -7.46 -29.57 -23.16
N GLU A 80 -7.65 -30.76 -22.62
CA GLU A 80 -8.85 -31.16 -21.88
C GLU A 80 -9.00 -30.33 -20.59
N ALA A 81 -7.91 -30.11 -19.86
CA ALA A 81 -7.93 -29.28 -18.65
C ALA A 81 -8.28 -27.82 -18.96
N TRP A 82 -7.81 -27.29 -20.09
CA TRP A 82 -8.18 -25.94 -20.54
C TRP A 82 -9.66 -25.84 -20.90
N GLU A 83 -10.24 -26.84 -21.57
CA GLU A 83 -11.68 -26.85 -21.86
C GLU A 83 -12.53 -26.94 -20.59
N VAL A 84 -12.10 -27.70 -19.58
CA VAL A 84 -12.81 -27.74 -18.29
C VAL A 84 -12.89 -26.36 -17.64
N GLU A 85 -11.79 -25.61 -17.60
CA GLU A 85 -11.79 -24.25 -17.03
C GLU A 85 -12.60 -23.27 -17.88
N LEU A 86 -12.53 -23.38 -19.21
CA LEU A 86 -13.36 -22.57 -20.11
C LEU A 86 -14.85 -22.89 -19.93
N GLU A 87 -15.22 -24.16 -19.71
CA GLU A 87 -16.62 -24.54 -19.47
C GLU A 87 -17.16 -23.93 -18.16
N LYS A 88 -16.33 -23.90 -17.11
CA LYS A 88 -16.66 -23.18 -15.87
C LYS A 88 -16.86 -21.69 -16.12
N TYR A 89 -16.02 -21.08 -16.96
CA TYR A 89 -16.16 -19.67 -17.34
C TYR A 89 -17.41 -19.42 -18.18
N ARG A 90 -17.74 -20.32 -19.12
CA ARG A 90 -18.97 -20.28 -19.91
C ARG A 90 -20.22 -20.26 -19.03
N ALA A 91 -20.18 -20.85 -17.83
CA ALA A 91 -21.32 -20.90 -16.94
C ALA A 91 -21.64 -19.56 -16.23
N ILE A 92 -20.72 -18.59 -16.19
CA ILE A 92 -20.89 -17.34 -15.44
C ILE A 92 -21.47 -16.19 -16.28
N PRO A 93 -22.09 -15.16 -15.65
CA PRO A 93 -22.72 -14.05 -16.37
C PRO A 93 -21.78 -13.27 -17.30
N GLU A 94 -20.52 -13.06 -16.91
CA GLU A 94 -19.52 -12.32 -17.71
C GLU A 94 -19.34 -12.96 -19.10
N TYR A 95 -19.22 -14.29 -19.19
CA TYR A 95 -19.18 -14.96 -20.49
C TYR A 95 -20.50 -14.84 -21.26
N GLN A 96 -21.64 -15.05 -20.59
CA GLN A 96 -22.93 -15.09 -21.26
C GLN A 96 -23.37 -13.74 -21.82
N LEU A 97 -23.01 -12.65 -21.12
CA LEU A 97 -23.50 -11.30 -21.41
C LEU A 97 -22.46 -10.42 -22.12
N GLN A 98 -21.16 -10.62 -21.86
CA GLN A 98 -20.08 -9.77 -22.40
C GLN A 98 -19.18 -10.54 -23.36
N ASN A 99 -18.71 -11.73 -22.98
CA ASN A 99 -17.67 -12.47 -23.69
C ASN A 99 -18.20 -13.66 -24.51
N ARG A 100 -19.44 -13.59 -24.98
CA ARG A 100 -20.11 -14.74 -25.62
C ARG A 100 -19.42 -15.09 -26.95
N GLY A 101 -18.98 -16.33 -27.07
CA GLY A 101 -18.27 -16.82 -28.25
C GLY A 101 -16.75 -16.60 -28.19
N MET A 102 -16.22 -16.18 -27.04
CA MET A 102 -14.78 -16.03 -26.81
C MET A 102 -14.03 -17.33 -27.14
N SER A 103 -12.93 -17.17 -27.90
CA SER A 103 -12.04 -18.26 -28.26
C SER A 103 -11.20 -18.73 -27.07
N MET A 104 -10.65 -19.95 -27.17
CA MET A 104 -9.70 -20.47 -26.18
C MET A 104 -8.45 -19.56 -26.02
N ALA A 105 -8.02 -18.89 -27.09
CA ALA A 105 -6.87 -17.99 -27.04
C ALA A 105 -7.15 -16.73 -26.20
N GLU A 106 -8.32 -16.13 -26.39
CA GLU A 106 -8.78 -14.97 -25.61
C GLU A 106 -9.03 -15.35 -24.15
N PHE A 107 -9.63 -16.53 -23.89
CA PHE A 107 -9.79 -17.03 -22.53
C PHE A 107 -8.46 -17.23 -21.82
N LYS A 108 -7.46 -17.82 -22.48
CA LYS A 108 -6.12 -17.98 -21.93
C LYS A 108 -5.49 -16.64 -21.55
N PHE A 109 -5.71 -15.59 -22.36
CA PHE A 109 -5.18 -14.26 -22.07
C PHE A 109 -5.70 -13.73 -20.72
N ILE A 110 -7.02 -13.76 -20.49
CA ILE A 110 -7.59 -13.30 -19.22
C ILE A 110 -7.21 -14.24 -18.06
N TYR A 111 -7.20 -15.56 -18.30
CA TYR A 111 -6.82 -16.57 -17.31
C TYR A 111 -5.41 -16.33 -16.77
N TRP A 112 -4.44 -16.01 -17.63
CA TRP A 112 -3.05 -15.80 -17.21
C TRP A 112 -2.87 -14.59 -16.30
N TRP A 113 -3.63 -13.51 -16.53
CA TRP A 113 -3.60 -12.35 -15.64
C TRP A 113 -4.12 -12.70 -14.25
N GLU A 114 -5.28 -13.36 -14.19
CA GLU A 114 -5.86 -13.73 -12.91
C GLU A 114 -5.03 -14.78 -12.18
N TRP A 115 -4.59 -15.82 -12.88
CA TRP A 115 -3.70 -16.84 -12.34
C TRP A 115 -2.42 -16.20 -11.81
N GLY A 116 -1.77 -15.34 -12.60
CA GLY A 116 -0.54 -14.64 -12.21
C GLY A 116 -0.73 -13.79 -10.95
N HIS A 117 -1.84 -13.05 -10.86
CA HIS A 117 -2.18 -12.28 -9.67
C HIS A 117 -2.39 -13.16 -8.43
N ARG A 118 -3.19 -14.24 -8.55
CA ARG A 118 -3.44 -15.19 -7.45
C ARG A 118 -2.15 -15.89 -7.00
N GLN A 119 -1.30 -16.28 -7.94
CA GLN A 119 -0.01 -16.91 -7.67
C GLN A 119 0.94 -15.97 -6.94
N LEU A 120 1.01 -14.71 -7.35
CA LEU A 120 1.80 -13.71 -6.64
C LEU A 120 1.30 -13.52 -5.21
N GLY A 121 -0.01 -13.56 -4.98
CA GLY A 121 -0.61 -13.57 -3.63
C GLY A 121 -0.15 -14.77 -2.79
N ARG A 122 -0.13 -15.97 -3.36
CA ARG A 122 0.40 -17.18 -2.69
C ARG A 122 1.88 -17.06 -2.38
N ILE A 123 2.69 -16.54 -3.30
CA ILE A 123 4.12 -16.29 -3.10
C ILE A 123 4.34 -15.31 -1.93
N ILE A 124 3.56 -14.23 -1.83
CA ILE A 124 3.63 -13.30 -0.70
C ILE A 124 3.35 -14.04 0.62
N GLY A 125 2.30 -14.86 0.66
CA GLY A 125 1.97 -15.68 1.84
C GLY A 125 3.10 -16.63 2.23
N LEU A 126 3.71 -17.32 1.25
CA LEU A 126 4.83 -18.23 1.47
C LEU A 126 6.11 -17.51 1.93
N VAL A 127 6.47 -16.40 1.29
CA VAL A 127 7.63 -15.59 1.67
C VAL A 127 7.45 -15.03 3.08
N TRP A 128 6.23 -14.63 3.45
CA TRP A 128 5.95 -14.25 4.83
C TRP A 128 6.09 -15.46 5.77
N GLY A 129 5.40 -16.57 5.50
CA GLY A 129 5.35 -17.73 6.39
C GLY A 129 6.72 -18.36 6.62
N LEU A 130 7.43 -18.71 5.55
CA LEU A 130 8.77 -19.30 5.61
C LEU A 130 9.78 -18.35 6.24
N GLY A 131 9.76 -17.07 5.85
CA GLY A 131 10.67 -16.07 6.39
C GLY A 131 10.44 -15.81 7.87
N PHE A 132 9.17 -15.71 8.31
CA PHE A 132 8.81 -15.52 9.71
C PHE A 132 9.23 -16.72 10.57
N LEU A 133 8.90 -17.95 10.13
CA LEU A 133 9.28 -19.17 10.85
C LEU A 133 10.79 -19.33 10.95
N TRP A 134 11.53 -19.05 9.87
CA TRP A 134 12.99 -19.07 9.89
C TRP A 134 13.57 -18.02 10.86
N LEU A 135 13.08 -16.78 10.82
CA LEU A 135 13.52 -15.72 11.75
C LEU A 135 13.23 -16.07 13.21
N LEU A 136 12.09 -16.72 13.48
CA LEU A 136 11.69 -17.18 14.80
C LEU A 136 12.60 -18.33 15.29
N ALA A 137 12.76 -19.38 14.47
CA ALA A 137 13.56 -20.56 14.80
C ALA A 137 15.04 -20.21 15.01
N THR A 138 15.57 -19.27 14.22
CA THR A 138 16.96 -18.79 14.34
C THR A 138 17.14 -17.68 15.39
N LYS A 139 16.09 -17.35 16.16
CA LYS A 139 16.10 -16.29 17.20
C LYS A 139 16.59 -14.93 16.68
N ARG A 140 16.31 -14.62 15.41
CA ARG A 140 16.75 -13.40 14.73
C ARG A 140 15.76 -12.23 14.89
N ILE A 141 14.58 -12.45 15.43
CA ILE A 141 13.59 -11.38 15.66
C ILE A 141 14.06 -10.49 16.83
N PRO A 142 14.26 -9.16 16.64
CA PRO A 142 14.59 -8.27 17.74
C PRO A 142 13.47 -8.22 18.80
N PRO A 143 13.80 -7.99 20.08
CA PRO A 143 12.78 -7.85 21.13
C PRO A 143 11.69 -6.84 20.77
N GLY A 144 10.43 -7.18 21.06
CA GLY A 144 9.26 -6.33 20.77
C GLY A 144 8.81 -6.30 19.29
N TRP A 145 9.51 -6.97 18.37
CA TRP A 145 9.11 -6.98 16.96
C TRP A 145 8.12 -8.09 16.58
N THR A 146 8.06 -9.20 17.32
CA THR A 146 7.18 -10.34 16.98
C THR A 146 5.73 -9.93 16.71
N PRO A 147 5.04 -9.12 17.54
CA PRO A 147 3.65 -8.74 17.29
C PRO A 147 3.46 -7.96 15.98
N ARG A 148 4.43 -7.12 15.61
CA ARG A 148 4.38 -6.36 14.34
C ARG A 148 4.51 -7.29 13.14
N LEU A 149 5.41 -8.27 13.21
CA LEU A 149 5.64 -9.23 12.13
C LEU A 149 4.47 -10.21 11.97
N VAL A 150 3.84 -10.62 13.08
CA VAL A 150 2.57 -11.37 13.08
C VAL A 150 1.45 -10.50 12.50
N GLY A 151 1.39 -9.22 12.86
CA GLY A 151 0.43 -8.27 12.29
C GLY A 151 0.52 -8.14 10.78
N VAL A 152 1.74 -8.16 10.20
CA VAL A 152 1.92 -8.21 8.74
C VAL A 152 1.27 -9.48 8.15
N GLY A 153 1.50 -10.64 8.76
CA GLY A 153 0.92 -11.91 8.31
C GLY A 153 -0.59 -11.96 8.42
N ALA A 154 -1.13 -11.50 9.56
CA ALA A 154 -2.56 -11.39 9.77
C ALA A 154 -3.21 -10.48 8.71
N ALA A 155 -2.59 -9.34 8.41
CA ALA A 155 -3.07 -8.45 7.35
C ALA A 155 -3.01 -9.09 5.96
N ILE A 156 -1.92 -9.82 5.63
CA ILE A 156 -1.84 -10.60 4.38
C ILE A 156 -2.93 -11.69 4.30
N GLY A 157 -3.19 -12.40 5.40
CA GLY A 157 -4.26 -13.40 5.46
C GLY A 157 -5.64 -12.79 5.26
N VAL A 158 -5.95 -11.69 5.95
CA VAL A 158 -7.18 -10.91 5.76
C VAL A 158 -7.29 -10.41 4.32
N GLN A 159 -6.19 -9.97 3.72
CA GLN A 159 -6.16 -9.51 2.34
C GLN A 159 -6.53 -10.63 1.35
N GLY A 160 -6.06 -11.86 1.58
CA GLY A 160 -6.48 -13.03 0.82
C GLY A 160 -7.98 -13.32 0.96
N ALA A 161 -8.52 -13.23 2.18
CA ALA A 161 -9.95 -13.42 2.43
C ALA A 161 -10.80 -12.33 1.76
N ILE A 162 -10.37 -11.06 1.80
CA ILE A 162 -11.02 -9.96 1.09
C ILE A 162 -10.97 -10.20 -0.43
N GLY A 163 -9.85 -10.70 -0.96
CA GLY A 163 -9.73 -11.04 -2.39
C GLY A 163 -10.72 -12.11 -2.83
N TRP A 164 -10.87 -13.18 -2.05
CA TRP A 164 -11.91 -14.20 -2.27
C TRP A 164 -13.33 -13.61 -2.21
N TRP A 165 -13.62 -12.80 -1.19
CA TRP A 165 -14.91 -12.13 -1.03
C TRP A 165 -15.21 -11.17 -2.19
N MET A 166 -14.19 -10.50 -2.73
CA MET A 166 -14.32 -9.65 -3.91
C MET A 166 -14.73 -10.47 -5.13
N VAL A 167 -13.99 -11.52 -5.48
CA VAL A 167 -14.28 -12.36 -6.66
C VAL A 167 -15.66 -13.00 -6.56
N SER A 168 -16.05 -13.50 -5.38
CA SER A 168 -17.35 -14.15 -5.20
C SER A 168 -18.55 -13.25 -5.50
N SER A 169 -18.38 -11.93 -5.56
CA SER A 169 -19.47 -11.02 -5.95
C SER A 169 -19.83 -11.05 -7.43
N GLY A 170 -18.89 -11.40 -8.30
CA GLY A 170 -19.10 -11.41 -9.76
C GLY A 170 -19.52 -12.76 -10.34
N LEU A 171 -19.61 -13.82 -9.53
CA LEU A 171 -19.87 -15.18 -10.03
C LEU A 171 -21.37 -15.50 -10.22
N THR A 172 -22.27 -14.64 -9.74
CA THR A 172 -23.72 -14.90 -9.74
C THR A 172 -24.52 -13.64 -10.04
N GLY A 173 -25.75 -13.80 -10.54
CA GLY A 173 -26.65 -12.69 -10.82
C GLY A 173 -26.40 -12.06 -12.19
N THR A 174 -26.43 -10.74 -12.25
CA THR A 174 -26.27 -9.95 -13.49
C THR A 174 -24.96 -9.14 -13.53
N MET A 175 -24.08 -9.35 -12.54
CA MET A 175 -22.82 -8.61 -12.44
C MET A 175 -21.83 -9.13 -13.48
N LEU A 176 -21.25 -8.21 -14.25
CA LEU A 176 -20.18 -8.50 -15.21
C LEU A 176 -18.80 -8.37 -14.57
N ASP A 177 -18.71 -7.58 -13.50
CA ASP A 177 -17.49 -7.29 -12.76
C ASP A 177 -17.66 -7.61 -11.28
N VAL A 178 -16.54 -7.59 -10.55
CA VAL A 178 -16.57 -7.56 -9.08
C VAL A 178 -17.16 -6.25 -8.57
N ALA A 179 -17.93 -6.31 -7.49
CA ALA A 179 -18.53 -5.14 -6.88
C ALA A 179 -17.46 -4.09 -6.48
N SER A 180 -17.65 -2.84 -6.92
CA SER A 180 -16.68 -1.74 -6.81
C SER A 180 -16.20 -1.48 -5.38
N TYR A 181 -17.09 -1.54 -4.39
CA TYR A 181 -16.75 -1.37 -2.98
C TYR A 181 -15.91 -2.54 -2.41
N ARG A 182 -16.07 -3.77 -2.95
CA ARG A 182 -15.22 -4.92 -2.57
C ARG A 182 -13.83 -4.75 -3.17
N LEU A 183 -13.74 -4.31 -4.42
CA LEU A 183 -12.49 -3.93 -5.07
C LEU A 183 -11.77 -2.82 -4.30
N ALA A 184 -12.49 -1.76 -3.92
CA ALA A 184 -11.94 -0.66 -3.13
C ALA A 184 -11.43 -1.13 -1.76
N THR A 185 -12.14 -2.05 -1.11
CA THR A 185 -11.70 -2.65 0.15
C THR A 185 -10.43 -3.48 -0.04
N HIS A 186 -10.35 -4.29 -1.11
CA HIS A 186 -9.17 -5.08 -1.42
C HIS A 186 -7.97 -4.18 -1.73
N LEU A 187 -8.11 -3.22 -2.65
CA LEU A 187 -7.00 -2.33 -3.01
C LEU A 187 -6.57 -1.47 -1.82
N GLY A 188 -7.52 -0.94 -1.04
CA GLY A 188 -7.25 -0.21 0.20
C GLY A 188 -6.46 -1.06 1.21
N GLY A 189 -6.83 -2.32 1.41
CA GLY A 189 -6.09 -3.27 2.25
C GLY A 189 -4.64 -3.47 1.81
N ALA A 190 -4.40 -3.61 0.50
CA ALA A 190 -3.05 -3.72 -0.05
C ALA A 190 -2.21 -2.47 0.23
N PHE A 191 -2.78 -1.28 0.06
CA PHE A 191 -2.11 -0.01 0.37
C PHE A 191 -1.86 0.18 1.87
N ALA A 192 -2.76 -0.31 2.73
CA ALA A 192 -2.55 -0.30 4.18
C ALA A 192 -1.38 -1.22 4.59
N ILE A 193 -1.29 -2.42 4.02
CA ILE A 193 -0.16 -3.34 4.21
C ILE A 193 1.14 -2.69 3.73
N LEU A 194 1.13 -2.09 2.53
CA LEU A 194 2.27 -1.39 1.96
C LEU A 194 2.78 -0.27 2.89
N ALA A 195 1.87 0.57 3.41
CA ALA A 195 2.19 1.63 4.35
C ALA A 195 2.75 1.07 5.68
N PHE A 196 2.17 -0.01 6.20
CA PHE A 196 2.60 -0.65 7.44
C PHE A 196 3.99 -1.29 7.32
N ILE A 197 4.26 -2.03 6.23
CA ILE A 197 5.59 -2.60 5.97
C ILE A 197 6.62 -1.48 5.77
N SER A 198 6.27 -0.42 5.02
CA SER A 198 7.14 0.75 4.83
C SER A 198 7.52 1.40 6.17
N TRP A 199 6.54 1.56 7.07
CA TRP A 199 6.79 2.05 8.43
C TRP A 199 7.74 1.14 9.23
N CYS A 200 7.52 -0.18 9.15
CA CYS A 200 8.35 -1.18 9.81
C CYS A 200 9.80 -1.14 9.29
N LEU A 201 10.01 -1.04 7.98
CA LEU A 201 11.33 -0.93 7.36
C LEU A 201 12.10 0.31 7.79
N LEU A 202 11.42 1.46 7.85
CA LEU A 202 12.01 2.71 8.31
C LEU A 202 12.36 2.63 9.80
N SER A 203 11.52 1.99 10.61
CA SER A 203 11.76 1.80 12.04
C SER A 203 12.88 0.79 12.33
N LEU A 204 13.04 -0.26 11.50
CA LEU A 204 14.14 -1.22 11.63
C LEU A 204 15.50 -0.64 11.26
N SER A 205 15.53 0.44 10.47
CA SER A 205 16.78 1.05 9.97
C SER A 205 17.68 1.62 11.07
N ARG A 206 17.17 1.84 12.28
CA ARG A 206 17.92 2.31 13.45
C ARG A 206 17.56 1.52 14.70
N PRO A 207 18.46 1.34 15.68
CA PRO A 207 18.13 0.81 17.00
C PRO A 207 17.01 1.59 17.68
N GLU A 208 16.25 0.92 18.56
CA GLU A 208 15.14 1.55 19.27
C GLU A 208 15.59 2.70 20.18
N ALA A 209 16.74 2.55 20.85
CA ALA A 209 17.35 3.63 21.63
C ALA A 209 17.60 4.89 20.79
N GLU A 210 18.08 4.74 19.55
CA GLU A 210 18.28 5.87 18.63
C GLU A 210 16.95 6.49 18.17
N LEU A 211 15.91 5.70 17.95
CA LEU A 211 14.58 6.23 17.63
C LEU A 211 14.00 7.01 18.80
N LEU A 212 14.14 6.52 20.03
CA LEU A 212 13.70 7.23 21.25
C LEU A 212 14.45 8.55 21.43
N GLN A 213 15.76 8.58 21.17
CA GLN A 213 16.54 9.82 21.15
C GLN A 213 16.07 10.76 20.05
N ALA A 214 15.90 10.28 18.81
CA ALA A 214 15.45 11.08 17.69
C ALA A 214 14.05 11.68 17.93
N ARG A 215 13.18 10.98 18.66
CA ARG A 215 11.83 11.46 19.01
C ARG A 215 11.85 12.75 19.83
N ARG A 216 12.91 13.02 20.60
CA ARG A 216 13.08 14.28 21.35
C ARG A 216 13.27 15.48 20.42
N LEU A 217 13.75 15.24 19.21
CA LEU A 217 13.93 16.25 18.16
C LEU A 217 12.78 16.26 17.16
N SER A 218 11.69 15.53 17.45
CA SER A 218 10.54 15.45 16.56
C SER A 218 9.93 16.81 16.24
N GLU A 219 9.20 16.88 15.13
CA GLU A 219 8.56 18.09 14.64
C GLU A 219 7.02 17.90 14.71
N PRO A 220 6.35 18.18 15.85
CA PRO A 220 4.99 17.72 16.11
C PRO A 220 3.97 18.21 15.07
N ARG A 221 4.10 19.45 14.60
CA ARG A 221 3.24 20.00 13.55
C ARG A 221 3.34 19.19 12.25
N LEU A 222 4.56 18.84 11.83
CA LEU A 222 4.80 18.02 10.63
C LEU A 222 4.43 16.55 10.85
N MET A 223 4.49 16.06 12.09
CA MET A 223 3.99 14.71 12.42
C MET A 223 2.48 14.63 12.25
N THR A 224 1.73 15.58 12.83
CA THR A 224 0.28 15.65 12.69
C THR A 224 -0.12 15.86 11.24
N ALA A 225 0.55 16.76 10.53
CA ALA A 225 0.35 16.93 9.10
C ALA A 225 0.62 15.63 8.32
N GLY A 226 1.68 14.89 8.65
CA GLY A 226 1.98 13.60 8.06
C GLY A 226 0.89 12.55 8.30
N ASN A 227 0.24 12.52 9.48
CA ASN A 227 -0.89 11.64 9.73
C ASN A 227 -2.09 12.00 8.83
N TRP A 228 -2.41 13.28 8.71
CA TRP A 228 -3.47 13.76 7.81
C TRP A 228 -3.17 13.42 6.36
N LEU A 229 -1.92 13.61 5.90
CA LEU A 229 -1.52 13.25 4.55
C LEU A 229 -1.67 11.75 4.28
N ILE A 230 -1.32 10.88 5.23
CA ILE A 230 -1.55 9.43 5.09
C ILE A 230 -3.05 9.15 4.94
N GLY A 231 -3.89 9.71 5.82
CA GLY A 231 -5.34 9.51 5.80
C GLY A 231 -5.99 10.02 4.52
N LEU A 232 -5.67 11.24 4.09
CA LEU A 232 -6.22 11.83 2.86
C LEU A 232 -5.71 11.11 1.60
N THR A 233 -4.45 10.69 1.56
CA THR A 233 -3.93 9.86 0.46
C THR A 233 -4.67 8.52 0.40
N PHE A 234 -4.96 7.92 1.56
CA PHE A 234 -5.74 6.69 1.63
C PHE A 234 -7.17 6.87 1.11
N VAL A 235 -7.85 7.95 1.51
CA VAL A 235 -9.18 8.30 0.97
C VAL A 235 -9.13 8.50 -0.55
N GLN A 236 -8.11 9.17 -1.07
CA GLN A 236 -7.91 9.34 -2.52
C GLN A 236 -7.76 7.99 -3.24
N ILE A 237 -7.00 7.06 -2.66
CA ILE A 237 -6.82 5.71 -3.20
C ILE A 237 -8.16 4.96 -3.23
N LEU A 238 -8.99 5.07 -2.18
CA LEU A 238 -10.32 4.43 -2.16
C LEU A 238 -11.22 4.99 -3.26
N TRP A 239 -11.26 6.32 -3.44
CA TRP A 239 -11.98 6.92 -4.56
C TRP A 239 -11.45 6.45 -5.92
N GLY A 240 -10.13 6.36 -6.09
CA GLY A 240 -9.53 5.86 -7.33
C GLY A 240 -9.87 4.38 -7.59
N ALA A 241 -9.98 3.58 -6.53
CA ALA A 241 -10.40 2.19 -6.63
C ALA A 241 -11.87 2.04 -7.05
N LEU A 242 -12.74 2.93 -6.55
CA LEU A 242 -14.14 2.98 -6.98
C LEU A 242 -14.24 3.39 -8.45
N VAL A 243 -13.51 4.43 -8.88
CA VAL A 243 -13.44 4.87 -10.29
C VAL A 243 -13.02 3.72 -11.21
N ALA A 244 -11.97 2.98 -10.84
CA ALA A 244 -11.51 1.83 -11.62
C ALA A 244 -12.48 0.64 -11.58
N GLY A 245 -13.25 0.50 -10.49
CA GLY A 245 -14.21 -0.60 -10.33
C GLY A 245 -15.40 -0.53 -11.27
N ILE A 246 -15.86 0.69 -11.63
CA ILE A 246 -17.03 0.93 -12.49
C ILE A 246 -16.66 1.63 -13.80
N ASP A 247 -15.38 1.65 -14.16
CA ASP A 247 -14.87 2.29 -15.39
C ASP A 247 -15.21 3.78 -15.56
N ALA A 248 -15.46 4.49 -14.45
CA ALA A 248 -15.89 5.90 -14.46
C ALA A 248 -14.88 6.87 -15.09
N GLY A 249 -13.62 6.45 -15.21
CA GLY A 249 -12.56 7.22 -15.87
C GLY A 249 -12.74 7.36 -17.39
N ARG A 250 -13.66 6.63 -18.02
CA ARG A 250 -13.86 6.62 -19.48
C ARG A 250 -14.97 7.56 -19.97
N ASN A 251 -15.89 7.96 -19.09
CA ASN A 251 -17.14 8.62 -19.49
C ASN A 251 -17.08 10.16 -19.45
N TYR A 252 -16.25 10.73 -18.57
CA TYR A 252 -16.05 12.18 -18.44
C TYR A 252 -14.60 12.54 -18.75
N ILE A 253 -14.29 12.71 -20.03
CA ILE A 253 -12.92 12.87 -20.54
C ILE A 253 -12.45 14.33 -20.63
N ASP A 254 -13.30 15.30 -20.32
CA ASP A 254 -12.92 16.71 -20.23
C ASP A 254 -12.35 17.06 -18.84
N TRP A 255 -11.54 18.13 -18.80
CA TRP A 255 -10.95 18.68 -17.60
C TRP A 255 -10.73 20.19 -17.78
N PRO A 256 -10.98 21.04 -16.76
CA PRO A 256 -11.41 20.72 -15.39
C PRO A 256 -12.91 20.42 -15.26
N LEU A 257 -13.68 20.69 -16.30
CA LEU A 257 -15.12 20.42 -16.37
C LEU A 257 -15.41 18.92 -16.49
N MET A 258 -16.68 18.55 -16.35
CA MET A 258 -17.23 17.21 -16.54
C MET A 258 -18.47 17.32 -17.43
N ALA A 259 -18.35 16.92 -18.69
CA ALA A 259 -19.33 17.13 -19.74
C ALA A 259 -19.76 18.61 -19.88
N GLY A 260 -18.79 19.53 -19.80
CA GLY A 260 -19.02 20.98 -19.91
C GLY A 260 -19.56 21.67 -18.65
N GLY A 261 -19.87 20.93 -17.59
CA GLY A 261 -20.28 21.45 -16.28
C GLY A 261 -19.20 21.34 -15.19
N LEU A 262 -19.38 22.03 -14.06
CA LEU A 262 -18.52 21.80 -12.88
C LEU A 262 -18.84 20.46 -12.19
N THR A 263 -20.11 20.06 -12.22
CA THR A 263 -20.60 18.76 -11.78
C THR A 263 -21.07 17.97 -13.00
N PRO A 264 -20.94 16.64 -12.98
CA PRO A 264 -21.48 15.81 -14.05
C PRO A 264 -23.02 15.90 -14.09
N PRO A 265 -23.64 15.79 -15.27
CA PRO A 265 -25.08 15.55 -15.37
C PRO A 265 -25.45 14.27 -14.62
N GLY A 266 -26.64 14.24 -14.00
CA GLY A 266 -27.16 13.03 -13.35
C GLY A 266 -26.50 12.64 -12.02
N MET A 267 -25.72 13.52 -11.38
CA MET A 267 -24.91 13.23 -10.18
C MET A 267 -25.65 12.58 -8.98
N TRP A 268 -26.98 12.59 -8.95
CA TRP A 268 -27.76 11.99 -7.86
C TRP A 268 -28.98 11.25 -8.38
N GLU A 269 -28.89 10.67 -9.58
CA GLU A 269 -30.04 10.04 -10.25
C GLU A 269 -30.38 8.64 -9.73
N LEU A 270 -29.41 7.92 -9.14
CA LEU A 270 -29.65 6.57 -8.61
C LEU A 270 -30.38 6.62 -7.27
N GLU A 271 -31.38 5.76 -7.11
CA GLU A 271 -32.06 5.53 -5.83
C GLU A 271 -31.71 4.14 -5.24
N PRO A 272 -31.54 4.02 -3.91
CA PRO A 272 -31.41 5.11 -2.93
C PRO A 272 -30.17 5.99 -3.16
N ILE A 273 -30.27 7.28 -2.81
CA ILE A 273 -29.25 8.32 -3.12
C ILE A 273 -27.79 7.94 -2.80
N TRP A 274 -27.54 7.14 -1.77
CA TRP A 274 -26.18 6.72 -1.39
C TRP A 274 -25.51 5.84 -2.45
N ARG A 275 -26.26 5.17 -3.33
CA ARG A 275 -25.71 4.35 -4.42
C ARG A 275 -24.89 5.17 -5.41
N ASN A 276 -25.21 6.44 -5.60
CA ASN A 276 -24.43 7.33 -6.47
C ASN A 276 -22.96 7.44 -6.03
N LEU A 277 -22.65 7.26 -4.74
CA LEU A 277 -21.27 7.28 -4.24
C LEU A 277 -20.44 6.03 -4.60
N PHE A 278 -21.07 4.99 -5.17
CA PHE A 278 -20.43 3.71 -5.47
C PHE A 278 -20.68 3.19 -6.89
N GLU A 279 -21.79 3.60 -7.49
CA GLU A 279 -22.33 3.02 -8.73
C GLU A 279 -22.60 4.07 -9.83
N ASN A 280 -22.75 5.36 -9.48
CA ASN A 280 -22.85 6.43 -10.47
C ASN A 280 -21.44 6.88 -10.86
N ASP A 281 -21.09 6.67 -12.13
CA ASP A 281 -19.79 6.96 -12.70
C ASP A 281 -19.42 8.45 -12.58
N GLY A 282 -20.34 9.35 -12.92
CA GLY A 282 -20.14 10.79 -12.79
C GLY A 282 -19.84 11.19 -11.36
N THR A 283 -20.66 10.75 -10.41
CA THR A 283 -20.53 11.10 -8.99
C THR A 283 -19.24 10.58 -8.40
N VAL A 284 -18.91 9.31 -8.64
CA VAL A 284 -17.66 8.70 -8.16
C VAL A 284 -16.44 9.43 -8.73
N GLN A 285 -16.46 9.74 -10.04
CA GLN A 285 -15.38 10.46 -10.70
C GLN A 285 -15.25 11.90 -10.19
N PHE A 286 -16.37 12.59 -9.94
CA PHE A 286 -16.37 13.93 -9.37
C PHE A 286 -15.74 13.95 -7.97
N PHE A 287 -16.15 13.03 -7.08
CA PHE A 287 -15.58 12.98 -5.74
C PHE A 287 -14.10 12.54 -5.74
N HIS A 288 -13.69 11.69 -6.67
CA HIS A 288 -12.27 11.37 -6.89
C HIS A 288 -11.45 12.60 -7.29
N ARG A 289 -11.95 13.42 -8.23
CA ARG A 289 -11.29 14.67 -8.64
C ARG A 289 -11.25 15.69 -7.50
N LEU A 290 -12.39 15.90 -6.83
CA LEU A 290 -12.52 16.86 -5.72
C LEU A 290 -11.60 16.51 -4.55
N SER A 291 -11.61 15.25 -4.11
CA SER A 291 -10.69 14.78 -3.06
C SER A 291 -9.23 14.88 -3.48
N GLY A 292 -8.93 14.69 -4.77
CA GLY A 292 -7.60 14.87 -5.35
C GLY A 292 -7.10 16.31 -5.27
N TYR A 293 -7.96 17.29 -5.60
CA TYR A 293 -7.64 18.72 -5.46
C TYR A 293 -7.43 19.12 -4.00
N ILE A 294 -8.29 18.65 -3.09
CA ILE A 294 -8.15 18.90 -1.65
C ILE A 294 -6.82 18.33 -1.15
N LEU A 295 -6.52 17.07 -1.48
CA LEU A 295 -5.27 16.43 -1.10
C LEU A 295 -4.06 17.22 -1.63
N PHE A 296 -4.09 17.64 -2.90
CA PHE A 296 -3.01 18.40 -3.49
C PHE A 296 -2.80 19.75 -2.79
N ALA A 297 -3.87 20.49 -2.51
CA ALA A 297 -3.81 21.75 -1.77
C ALA A 297 -3.24 21.57 -0.36
N VAL A 298 -3.63 20.49 0.35
CA VAL A 298 -3.08 20.16 1.66
C VAL A 298 -1.59 19.80 1.54
N ILE A 299 -1.17 19.03 0.53
CA ILE A 299 0.24 18.71 0.29
C ILE A 299 1.06 19.99 0.06
N VAL A 300 0.56 20.94 -0.74
CA VAL A 300 1.19 22.25 -0.96
C VAL A 300 1.36 23.00 0.37
N GLY A 301 0.30 23.08 1.17
CA GLY A 301 0.33 23.75 2.47
C GLY A 301 1.32 23.10 3.45
N VAL A 302 1.32 21.78 3.53
CA VAL A 302 2.25 21.03 4.38
C VAL A 302 3.70 21.18 3.90
N TRP A 303 3.94 21.14 2.59
CA TRP A 303 5.26 21.39 2.01
C TRP A 303 5.77 22.80 2.32
N TRP A 304 4.90 23.82 2.24
CA TRP A 304 5.21 25.20 2.59
C TRP A 304 5.62 25.39 4.05
N VAL A 305 5.02 24.62 4.97
CA VAL A 305 5.46 24.57 6.37
C VAL A 305 6.77 23.79 6.49
N ALA A 306 6.87 22.64 5.83
CA ALA A 306 8.01 21.73 5.95
C ALA A 306 9.33 22.35 5.45
N ARG A 307 9.33 23.20 4.42
CA ARG A 307 10.53 23.92 3.94
C ARG A 307 11.20 24.78 5.02
N ARG A 308 10.47 25.16 6.07
CA ARG A 308 10.97 25.92 7.23
C ARG A 308 11.56 25.04 8.34
N SER A 309 11.47 23.71 8.23
CA SER A 309 12.08 22.77 9.20
C SER A 309 13.56 23.08 9.45
N ALA A 310 14.09 22.81 10.64
CA ALA A 310 15.54 22.87 10.84
C ALA A 310 16.25 21.64 10.24
N ASN A 311 15.53 20.55 10.00
CA ASN A 311 16.10 19.28 9.52
C ASN A 311 16.04 19.16 7.99
N ARG A 312 17.21 19.19 7.33
CA ARG A 312 17.30 19.09 5.87
C ARG A 312 16.71 17.79 5.34
N LYS A 313 16.85 16.67 6.06
CA LYS A 313 16.31 15.38 5.62
C LYS A 313 14.78 15.31 5.76
N THR A 314 14.20 16.01 6.75
CA THR A 314 12.73 16.20 6.82
C THR A 314 12.24 17.04 5.64
N LYS A 315 12.90 18.17 5.33
CA LYS A 315 12.56 19.02 4.16
C LYS A 315 12.52 18.21 2.86
N VAL A 316 13.57 17.44 2.61
CA VAL A 316 13.69 16.62 1.39
C VAL A 316 12.59 15.58 1.34
N ALA A 317 12.21 14.97 2.47
CA ALA A 317 11.15 13.97 2.49
C ALA A 317 9.79 14.57 2.10
N PHE A 318 9.39 15.71 2.66
CA PHE A 318 8.15 16.40 2.26
C PHE A 318 8.22 17.00 0.86
N SER A 319 9.40 17.43 0.41
CA SER A 319 9.59 17.84 -0.98
C SER A 319 9.36 16.67 -1.92
N GLY A 320 9.82 15.46 -1.60
CA GLY A 320 9.52 14.26 -2.38
C GLY A 320 8.01 14.00 -2.53
N VAL A 321 7.23 14.17 -1.46
CA VAL A 321 5.76 14.08 -1.50
C VAL A 321 5.18 15.10 -2.48
N MET A 322 5.61 16.37 -2.40
CA MET A 322 5.13 17.43 -3.30
C MET A 322 5.43 17.15 -4.77
N HIS A 323 6.66 16.74 -5.10
CA HIS A 323 7.02 16.43 -6.50
C HIS A 323 6.22 15.24 -7.04
N MET A 324 6.07 14.18 -6.24
CA MET A 324 5.26 13.03 -6.65
C MET A 324 3.78 13.39 -6.78
N ALA A 325 3.25 14.28 -5.94
CA ALA A 325 1.88 14.77 -6.02
C ALA A 325 1.62 15.57 -7.30
N ILE A 326 2.58 16.39 -7.75
CA ILE A 326 2.51 17.09 -9.05
C ILE A 326 2.43 16.05 -10.18
N LEU A 327 3.34 15.08 -10.19
CA LEU A 327 3.33 14.01 -11.19
C LEU A 327 2.02 13.23 -11.17
N GLN A 328 1.47 12.93 -9.98
CA GLN A 328 0.19 12.24 -9.83
C GLN A 328 -0.98 13.04 -10.38
N MET A 329 -1.05 14.35 -10.11
CA MET A 329 -2.09 15.22 -10.65
C MET A 329 -2.04 15.25 -12.18
N ILE A 330 -0.84 15.43 -12.75
CA ILE A 330 -0.65 15.41 -14.21
C ILE A 330 -1.05 14.05 -14.79
N LEU A 331 -0.57 12.95 -14.21
CA LEU A 331 -0.91 11.60 -14.66
C LEU A 331 -2.43 11.35 -14.59
N GLY A 332 -3.11 11.79 -13.53
CA GLY A 332 -4.56 11.63 -13.40
C GLY A 332 -5.32 12.39 -14.48
N ILE A 333 -4.96 13.66 -14.72
CA ILE A 333 -5.55 14.50 -15.77
C ILE A 333 -5.32 13.86 -17.15
N VAL A 334 -4.08 13.49 -17.47
CA VAL A 334 -3.72 12.86 -18.75
C VAL A 334 -4.45 11.53 -18.95
N THR A 335 -4.58 10.73 -17.89
CA THR A 335 -5.33 9.45 -17.92
C THR A 335 -6.77 9.70 -18.37
N VAL A 336 -7.46 10.63 -17.72
CA VAL A 336 -8.87 10.91 -18.01
C VAL A 336 -9.06 11.55 -19.39
N MET A 337 -8.21 12.50 -19.77
CA MET A 337 -8.28 13.15 -21.09
C MET A 337 -8.04 12.20 -22.26
N ASN A 338 -7.49 11.02 -22.02
CA ASN A 338 -7.29 9.98 -23.03
C ASN A 338 -8.28 8.81 -22.89
N SER A 339 -9.37 8.97 -22.12
CA SER A 339 -10.34 7.89 -21.85
C SER A 339 -9.74 6.68 -21.12
N SER A 340 -8.84 6.95 -20.16
CA SER A 340 -8.27 5.97 -19.23
C SER A 340 -7.74 4.67 -19.87
N PRO A 341 -6.83 4.76 -20.87
CA PRO A 341 -6.24 3.57 -21.44
C PRO A 341 -5.39 2.86 -20.37
N TRP A 342 -5.37 1.52 -20.42
CA TRP A 342 -4.84 0.69 -19.33
C TRP A 342 -3.42 1.08 -18.90
N TYR A 343 -2.55 1.49 -19.84
CA TYR A 343 -1.16 1.85 -19.55
C TYR A 343 -1.02 3.19 -18.81
N LEU A 344 -1.93 4.15 -19.02
CA LEU A 344 -1.97 5.40 -18.23
C LEU A 344 -2.59 5.15 -16.87
N ALA A 345 -3.69 4.40 -16.82
CA ALA A 345 -4.36 4.04 -15.57
C ALA A 345 -3.42 3.29 -14.63
N ILE A 346 -2.66 2.31 -15.14
CA ILE A 346 -1.71 1.54 -14.32
C ILE A 346 -0.51 2.36 -13.88
N LEU A 347 -0.03 3.29 -14.71
CA LEU A 347 1.04 4.21 -14.35
C LEU A 347 0.58 5.20 -13.27
N HIS A 348 -0.66 5.70 -13.36
CA HIS A 348 -1.26 6.53 -12.33
C HIS A 348 -1.36 5.76 -11.01
N GLN A 349 -1.89 4.54 -11.02
CA GLN A 349 -1.98 3.66 -9.84
C GLN A 349 -0.60 3.37 -9.23
N PHE A 350 0.42 3.10 -10.06
CA PHE A 350 1.78 2.88 -9.58
C PHE A 350 2.39 4.13 -8.94
N GLY A 351 2.10 5.32 -9.47
CA GLY A 351 2.54 6.55 -8.81
C GLY A 351 1.82 6.82 -7.48
N ALA A 352 0.60 6.33 -7.28
CA ALA A 352 -0.05 6.34 -5.96
C ALA A 352 0.69 5.45 -4.94
N VAL A 353 1.22 4.30 -5.35
CA VAL A 353 2.12 3.44 -4.54
C VAL A 353 3.34 4.23 -4.09
N ILE A 354 3.98 4.96 -4.99
CA ILE A 354 5.13 5.81 -4.65
C ILE A 354 4.72 6.92 -3.68
N LEU A 355 3.61 7.60 -3.96
CA LEU A 355 3.13 8.73 -3.15
C LEU A 355 2.91 8.30 -1.70
N ILE A 356 2.21 7.19 -1.44
CA ILE A 356 1.96 6.74 -0.06
C ILE A 356 3.27 6.36 0.67
N ILE A 357 4.22 5.72 -0.01
CA ILE A 357 5.52 5.37 0.57
C ILE A 357 6.30 6.63 0.94
N LEU A 358 6.30 7.64 0.07
CA LEU A 358 6.93 8.95 0.33
C LEU A 358 6.24 9.67 1.49
N THR A 359 4.92 9.63 1.57
CA THR A 359 4.15 10.24 2.66
C THR A 359 4.44 9.55 4.01
N VAL A 360 4.45 8.22 4.06
CA VAL A 360 4.88 7.45 5.24
C VAL A 360 6.30 7.80 5.64
N ARG A 361 7.21 7.90 4.66
CA ARG A 361 8.60 8.32 4.90
C ARG A 361 8.68 9.74 5.47
N ALA A 362 7.95 10.70 4.92
CA ALA A 362 7.92 12.08 5.41
C ALA A 362 7.40 12.15 6.85
N ARG A 363 6.28 11.49 7.14
CA ARG A 363 5.72 11.36 8.49
C ARG A 363 6.71 10.70 9.45
N HIS A 364 7.41 9.64 9.03
CA HIS A 364 8.43 8.99 9.84
C HIS A 364 9.63 9.91 10.11
N ARG A 365 10.08 10.70 9.14
CA ARG A 365 11.18 11.66 9.34
C ARG A 365 10.78 12.82 10.25
N ALA A 366 9.53 13.27 10.22
CA ALA A 366 9.03 14.25 11.18
C ALA A 366 9.04 13.72 12.63
N THR A 367 8.76 12.41 12.83
CA THR A 367 8.76 11.80 14.17
C THR A 367 10.12 11.39 14.65
N TYR A 368 10.95 10.88 13.76
CA TYR A 368 12.30 10.43 14.07
C TYR A 368 13.28 11.06 13.10
N PRO A 369 13.58 12.37 13.23
CA PRO A 369 14.50 13.05 12.33
C PRO A 369 15.87 12.37 12.30
N LEU A 370 16.56 12.49 11.17
CA LEU A 370 17.93 11.99 11.06
C LEU A 370 18.89 13.01 11.68
N LYS A 371 19.93 12.52 12.35
CA LYS A 371 21.05 13.37 12.78
C LYS A 371 21.67 14.02 11.53
N GLN A 372 21.97 15.30 11.63
CA GLN A 372 22.64 16.07 10.58
C GLN A 372 23.82 16.81 11.21
N SER A 373 24.92 16.92 10.47
CA SER A 373 26.04 17.76 10.89
C SER A 373 25.58 19.22 10.94
N VAL A 374 25.96 19.92 12.01
CA VAL A 374 25.78 21.38 12.14
C VAL A 374 27.01 22.13 11.61
N ARG A 375 28.08 21.41 11.22
CA ARG A 375 29.20 22.00 10.48
C ARG A 375 28.73 22.27 9.05
N THR A 376 28.32 23.51 8.81
CA THR A 376 28.12 24.12 7.50
C THR A 376 29.44 24.56 6.91
#